data_AF-A0A088TKN4-F1
#
_entry.id   AF-A0A088TKN4-F1
#
_cell.length_a   1.000
_cell.length_b   1.000
_cell.length_c   1.000
_cell.angle_alpha   90.00
_cell.angle_beta   90.00
_cell.angle_gamma   90.00
#
_symmetry.space_group_name_H-M   'P 1'
#
loop_
_entity.id
_entity.type
_entity.pdbx_description
1 polymer ?
#
loop_
_entity_poly.entity_id
_entity_poly.type
_entity_poly.pdbx_seq_one_letter_code
_entity_poly.pdbx_strand_id
1 'polypeptide(L)'
;MIDLIKKYYQAWETSNIELLNDVIHQKIYGVRTFNEDKFFTNEELLNNFLTNTLNTIKIASYNTLNDTTILELMINQKPVIAKITTKENRIYKVYEILKTDKRRIKCICLYDGSSYSGYQKQLNAESIQGTIEATLKQIFKEDIPIHSSGRTDKGVHALNQVFHFDINSSIKVENIKKVLNSYLPDSIYIKTTEEVDFTFHSRYDVLVKKYQYKINTGEFNPIQRNYEWTINDFDITKFNTQLQSVIGTHDFASFTKKTDQSTVRTIHNAYLEHKDNYVYINIEGNGFLRYMVRNIVGAIIAINKGKLKYSVKELLELKDVTLIKDKAPSCGLYLYNVKY
;
A
#
# COMPACT_ATOMS: atom_id res chain seq x y z
N MET A 1 -26.07 3.98 8.85
CA MET A 1 -24.91 4.40 8.04
C MET A 1 -25.28 5.49 7.04
N ILE A 2 -26.26 5.26 6.16
CA ILE A 2 -26.65 6.30 5.18
C ILE A 2 -27.10 7.62 5.82
N ASP A 3 -27.77 7.58 6.98
CA ASP A 3 -28.15 8.80 7.69
C ASP A 3 -26.96 9.60 8.21
N LEU A 4 -25.88 8.93 8.61
CA LEU A 4 -24.62 9.56 8.98
C LEU A 4 -23.99 10.27 7.77
N ILE A 5 -24.02 9.62 6.60
CA ILE A 5 -23.50 10.19 5.34
C ILE A 5 -24.35 11.37 4.88
N LYS A 6 -25.68 11.28 5.00
CA LYS A 6 -26.59 12.40 4.74
C LYS A 6 -26.28 13.59 5.65
N LYS A 7 -26.05 13.35 6.95
CA LYS A 7 -25.63 14.40 7.89
C LYS A 7 -24.27 15.00 7.53
N TYR A 8 -23.31 14.18 7.08
CA TYR A 8 -22.02 14.66 6.57
C TYR A 8 -22.20 15.64 5.41
N TYR A 9 -22.97 15.27 4.39
CA TYR A 9 -23.23 16.16 3.27
C TYR A 9 -24.12 17.37 3.64
N GLN A 10 -25.07 17.19 4.56
CA GLN A 10 -25.85 18.30 5.12
C GLN A 10 -24.97 19.32 5.83
N ALA A 11 -23.94 18.87 6.56
CA ALA A 11 -22.97 19.78 7.17
C ALA A 11 -22.30 20.65 6.12
N TRP A 12 -21.86 20.07 4.99
CA TRP A 12 -21.27 20.81 3.87
C TRP A 12 -22.25 21.78 3.19
N GLU A 13 -23.50 21.38 3.00
CA GLU A 13 -24.51 22.22 2.35
C GLU A 13 -24.96 23.40 3.24
N THR A 14 -24.89 23.23 4.56
CA THR A 14 -25.30 24.25 5.55
C THR A 14 -24.13 24.99 6.18
N SER A 15 -22.90 24.67 5.81
CA SER A 15 -21.67 25.16 6.46
C SER A 15 -21.67 24.96 7.99
N ASN A 16 -22.30 23.89 8.49
CA ASN A 16 -22.43 23.63 9.92
C ASN A 16 -21.24 22.80 10.45
N ILE A 17 -20.31 23.48 11.13
CA ILE A 17 -19.08 22.90 11.68
C ILE A 17 -19.37 21.93 12.84
N GLU A 18 -20.35 22.25 13.71
CA GLU A 18 -20.72 21.39 14.83
C GLU A 18 -21.24 20.04 14.32
N LEU A 19 -22.13 20.08 13.33
CA LEU A 19 -22.64 18.88 12.68
C LEU A 19 -21.54 18.08 12.00
N LEU A 20 -20.57 18.75 11.34
CA LEU A 20 -19.44 18.06 10.73
C LEU A 20 -18.60 17.33 11.80
N ASN A 21 -18.27 18.01 12.90
CA ASN A 21 -17.50 17.42 13.99
C ASN A 21 -18.20 16.23 14.66
N ASP A 22 -19.53 16.26 14.73
CA ASP A 22 -20.32 15.15 15.29
C ASP A 22 -20.26 13.89 14.44
N VAL A 23 -20.15 14.03 13.12
CA VAL A 23 -20.21 12.90 12.19
C VAL A 23 -18.84 12.38 11.78
N ILE A 24 -17.77 13.18 11.81
CA ILE A 24 -16.42 12.71 11.45
C ILE A 24 -15.73 12.01 12.61
N HIS A 25 -14.95 10.99 12.29
CA HIS A 25 -14.16 10.27 13.28
C HIS A 25 -13.11 11.19 13.93
N GLN A 26 -12.77 10.97 15.20
CA GLN A 26 -11.76 11.78 15.92
C GLN A 26 -10.38 11.81 15.23
N LYS A 27 -10.13 10.78 14.41
CA LYS A 27 -8.97 10.68 13.53
C LYS A 27 -9.40 10.10 12.19
N ILE A 28 -9.60 10.95 11.18
CA ILE A 28 -9.85 10.46 9.81
C ILE A 28 -8.63 9.69 9.28
N TYR A 29 -8.88 8.75 8.37
CA TYR A 29 -7.83 8.10 7.59
C TYR A 29 -7.41 8.94 6.39
N GLY A 30 -8.40 9.59 5.76
CA GLY A 30 -8.18 10.48 4.64
C GLY A 30 -9.48 10.84 3.93
N VAL A 31 -9.54 12.07 3.44
CA VAL A 31 -10.60 12.58 2.57
C VAL A 31 -9.94 12.97 1.25
N ARG A 32 -10.45 12.43 0.13
CA ARG A 32 -10.19 12.95 -1.22
C ARG A 32 -11.49 13.47 -1.78
N THR A 33 -11.52 14.75 -2.13
CA THR A 33 -12.71 15.37 -2.76
C THR A 33 -12.72 15.11 -4.26
N PHE A 34 -13.86 15.33 -4.91
CA PHE A 34 -13.98 15.24 -6.37
C PHE A 34 -13.16 16.32 -7.11
N ASN A 35 -12.68 17.35 -6.42
CA ASN A 35 -11.72 18.35 -6.93
C ASN A 35 -10.26 17.92 -6.74
N GLU A 36 -10.03 16.69 -6.28
CA GLU A 36 -8.72 16.09 -6.00
C GLU A 36 -7.96 16.62 -4.78
N ASP A 37 -8.58 17.48 -3.98
CA ASP A 37 -8.04 17.91 -2.69
C ASP A 37 -7.90 16.71 -1.75
N LYS A 38 -6.85 16.71 -0.91
CA LYS A 38 -6.53 15.61 -0.01
C LYS A 38 -6.28 16.12 1.40
N PHE A 39 -7.00 15.54 2.36
CA PHE A 39 -6.88 15.85 3.78
C PHE A 39 -6.60 14.56 4.55
N PHE A 40 -5.63 14.59 5.46
CA PHE A 40 -5.20 13.48 6.30
C PHE A 40 -5.41 13.75 7.79
N THR A 41 -5.76 14.98 8.16
CA THR A 41 -6.11 15.38 9.52
C THR A 41 -7.49 16.05 9.56
N ASN A 42 -8.14 16.03 10.72
CA ASN A 42 -9.40 16.74 10.92
C ASN A 42 -9.22 18.26 10.75
N GLU A 43 -8.07 18.81 11.15
CA GLU A 43 -7.73 20.22 10.99
C GLU A 43 -7.67 20.63 9.52
N GLU A 44 -6.97 19.85 8.67
CA GLU A 44 -6.90 20.08 7.24
C GLU A 44 -8.30 20.08 6.59
N LEU A 45 -9.13 19.10 6.98
CA LEU A 45 -10.52 18.99 6.50
C LEU A 45 -11.36 20.19 6.93
N LEU A 46 -11.26 20.61 8.19
CA LEU A 46 -12.01 21.75 8.73
C LEU A 46 -11.59 23.06 8.08
N ASN A 47 -10.29 23.28 7.84
CA ASN A 47 -9.79 24.47 7.14
C ASN A 47 -10.34 24.55 5.71
N ASN A 48 -10.45 23.41 5.01
CA ASN A 48 -11.07 23.36 3.70
C ASN A 48 -12.59 23.61 3.76
N PHE A 49 -13.26 23.03 4.76
CA PHE A 49 -14.70 23.21 5.00
C PHE A 49 -15.07 24.68 5.24
N LEU A 50 -14.22 25.43 5.95
CA LEU A 50 -14.42 26.86 6.20
C LEU A 50 -14.30 27.74 4.94
N THR A 51 -13.60 27.24 3.91
CA THR A 51 -13.26 28.01 2.71
C THR A 51 -14.01 27.56 1.47
N ASN A 52 -14.70 26.43 1.51
CA ASN A 52 -15.41 25.85 0.38
C ASN A 52 -16.82 25.43 0.78
N THR A 53 -17.80 25.81 -0.04
CA THR A 53 -19.19 25.42 0.14
C THR A 53 -19.66 24.51 -0.99
N LEU A 54 -20.43 23.48 -0.62
CA LEU A 54 -21.07 22.58 -1.57
C LEU A 54 -22.56 22.95 -1.62
N ASN A 55 -22.91 23.82 -2.56
CA ASN A 55 -24.27 24.32 -2.73
C ASN A 55 -25.03 23.39 -3.68
N THR A 56 -25.92 22.55 -3.15
CA THR A 56 -26.70 21.49 -3.83
C THR A 56 -26.05 20.11 -3.86
N ILE A 57 -26.49 19.24 -2.95
CA ILE A 57 -26.09 17.84 -2.90
C ILE A 57 -27.32 16.94 -3.04
N LYS A 58 -27.33 16.06 -4.04
CA LYS A 58 -28.40 15.06 -4.24
C LYS A 58 -27.80 13.67 -4.37
N ILE A 59 -28.17 12.77 -3.46
CA ILE A 59 -27.80 11.35 -3.56
C ILE A 59 -28.78 10.68 -4.53
N ALA A 60 -28.28 10.16 -5.65
CA ALA A 60 -29.07 9.47 -6.66
C ALA A 60 -29.26 7.99 -6.30
N SER A 61 -28.19 7.31 -5.89
CA SER A 61 -28.21 5.92 -5.47
C SER A 61 -27.09 5.65 -4.48
N TYR A 62 -27.22 4.57 -3.71
CA TYR A 62 -26.16 4.11 -2.83
C TYR A 62 -26.24 2.59 -2.63
N ASN A 63 -25.10 1.99 -2.33
CA ASN A 63 -24.97 0.61 -1.93
C ASN A 63 -24.01 0.52 -0.74
N THR A 64 -24.42 -0.19 0.32
CA THR A 64 -23.63 -0.34 1.54
C THR A 64 -23.23 -1.80 1.71
N LEU A 65 -21.93 -2.04 1.88
CA LEU A 65 -21.38 -3.33 2.24
C LEU A 65 -20.45 -3.16 3.44
N ASN A 66 -20.75 -3.87 4.53
CA ASN A 66 -20.05 -3.76 5.81
C ASN A 66 -20.01 -2.31 6.32
N ASP A 67 -18.81 -1.76 6.48
CA ASP A 67 -18.51 -0.42 6.98
C ASP A 67 -18.43 0.64 5.85
N THR A 68 -18.61 0.24 4.59
CA THR A 68 -18.34 1.05 3.41
C THR A 68 -19.60 1.24 2.57
N THR A 69 -19.86 2.48 2.17
CA THR A 69 -20.97 2.87 1.29
C THR A 69 -20.44 3.53 0.03
N ILE A 70 -20.84 3.03 -1.13
CA ILE A 70 -20.62 3.65 -2.43
C ILE A 70 -21.88 4.41 -2.81
N LEU A 71 -21.73 5.66 -3.25
CA LEU A 71 -22.83 6.56 -3.60
C LEU A 71 -22.62 7.13 -4.99
N GLU A 72 -23.70 7.27 -5.75
CA GLU A 72 -23.77 8.21 -6.85
C GLU A 72 -24.50 9.46 -6.37
N LEU A 73 -23.89 10.63 -6.60
CA LEU A 73 -24.43 11.91 -6.17
C LEU A 73 -24.20 12.99 -7.21
N MET A 74 -25.01 14.03 -7.13
CA MET A 74 -24.82 15.29 -7.82
C MET A 74 -24.36 16.33 -6.80
N ILE A 75 -23.15 16.86 -6.94
CA ILE A 75 -22.64 17.98 -6.13
C ILE A 75 -22.43 19.17 -7.05
N ASN A 76 -23.08 20.31 -6.78
CA ASN A 76 -22.97 21.52 -7.61
C ASN A 76 -23.18 21.21 -9.11
N GLN A 77 -24.19 20.39 -9.43
CA GLN A 77 -24.50 19.87 -10.79
C GLN A 77 -23.44 18.96 -11.42
N LYS A 78 -22.40 18.55 -10.70
CA LYS A 78 -21.40 17.59 -11.19
C LYS A 78 -21.75 16.17 -10.73
N PRO A 79 -21.74 15.17 -11.63
CA PRO A 79 -21.93 13.79 -11.24
C PRO A 79 -20.67 13.28 -10.53
N VAL A 80 -20.83 12.81 -9.30
CA VAL A 80 -19.77 12.36 -8.41
C VAL A 80 -20.08 10.93 -7.97
N ILE A 81 -19.06 10.09 -7.93
CA ILE A 81 -19.09 8.81 -7.23
C ILE A 81 -18.30 8.98 -5.95
N ALA A 82 -18.90 8.65 -4.81
CA ALA A 82 -18.22 8.67 -3.53
C ALA A 82 -18.14 7.26 -2.95
N LYS A 83 -17.01 6.94 -2.32
CA LYS A 83 -16.86 5.79 -1.43
C LYS A 83 -16.52 6.30 -0.05
N ILE A 84 -17.41 6.02 0.90
CA ILE A 84 -17.30 6.47 2.28
C ILE A 84 -17.20 5.26 3.19
N THR A 85 -16.14 5.18 3.97
CA THR A 85 -15.97 4.17 5.02
C THR A 85 -16.22 4.80 6.38
N THR A 86 -16.96 4.09 7.22
CA THR A 86 -17.27 4.48 8.59
C THR A 86 -16.51 3.64 9.59
N LYS A 87 -16.18 4.20 10.74
CA LYS A 87 -15.57 3.50 11.86
C LYS A 87 -16.18 4.03 13.14
N GLU A 88 -16.58 3.15 14.07
CA GLU A 88 -17.20 3.55 15.34
C GLU A 88 -18.40 4.49 15.14
N ASN A 89 -19.22 4.18 14.12
CA ASN A 89 -20.37 4.99 13.68
C ASN A 89 -20.05 6.45 13.32
N ARG A 90 -18.82 6.72 12.84
CA ARG A 90 -18.36 8.02 12.34
C ARG A 90 -17.68 7.90 10.99
N ILE A 91 -17.69 8.98 10.20
CA ILE A 91 -17.06 9.06 8.88
C ILE A 91 -15.54 8.99 9.07
N TYR A 92 -14.93 7.93 8.54
CA TYR A 92 -13.51 7.64 8.74
C TYR A 92 -12.69 7.91 7.49
N LYS A 93 -13.23 7.59 6.31
CA LYS A 93 -12.57 7.79 5.01
C LYS A 93 -13.60 8.24 4.00
N VAL A 94 -13.24 9.21 3.16
CA VAL A 94 -14.06 9.69 2.04
C VAL A 94 -13.20 9.68 0.79
N TYR A 95 -13.71 9.11 -0.29
CA TYR A 95 -13.08 9.13 -1.59
C TYR A 95 -14.11 9.51 -2.64
N GLU A 96 -13.99 10.71 -3.18
CA GLU A 96 -14.87 11.24 -4.20
C GLU A 96 -14.12 11.37 -5.52
N ILE A 97 -14.85 11.15 -6.61
CA ILE A 97 -14.35 11.31 -7.96
C ILE A 97 -15.49 11.74 -8.88
N LEU A 98 -15.18 12.56 -9.89
CA LEU A 98 -16.13 12.84 -10.96
C LEU A 98 -16.46 11.54 -11.71
N LYS A 99 -17.74 11.32 -11.99
CA LYS A 99 -18.17 10.20 -12.81
C LYS A 99 -17.51 10.32 -14.19
N THR A 100 -16.97 9.21 -14.69
CA THR A 100 -16.25 9.15 -15.96
C THR A 100 -16.64 7.88 -16.70
N ASP A 101 -16.53 7.92 -18.03
CA ASP A 101 -16.76 6.76 -18.89
C ASP A 101 -15.51 5.86 -19.00
N LYS A 102 -14.42 6.22 -18.32
CA LYS A 102 -13.21 5.38 -18.24
C LYS A 102 -13.48 4.12 -17.42
N ARG A 103 -12.77 3.06 -17.79
CA ARG A 103 -12.76 1.77 -17.10
C ARG A 103 -11.54 1.71 -16.19
N ARG A 104 -11.72 1.29 -14.93
CA ARG A 104 -10.59 1.04 -14.02
C ARG A 104 -10.17 -0.41 -14.09
N ILE A 105 -8.92 -0.63 -14.47
CA ILE A 105 -8.35 -1.97 -14.60
C ILE A 105 -7.39 -2.21 -13.43
N LYS A 106 -7.73 -3.19 -12.60
CA LYS A 106 -6.85 -3.74 -11.57
C LYS A 106 -6.00 -4.85 -12.18
N CYS A 107 -4.71 -4.81 -11.91
CA CYS A 107 -3.75 -5.82 -12.35
C CYS A 107 -3.02 -6.42 -11.16
N ILE A 108 -2.79 -7.73 -11.19
CA ILE A 108 -1.81 -8.39 -10.32
C ILE A 108 -0.60 -8.73 -11.18
N CYS A 109 0.59 -8.28 -10.78
CA CYS A 109 1.84 -8.60 -11.46
C CYS A 109 2.87 -9.25 -10.54
N LEU A 110 3.73 -10.04 -11.15
CA LEU A 110 5.00 -10.49 -10.56
C LEU A 110 6.14 -9.77 -11.29
N TYR A 111 7.23 -9.51 -10.57
CA TYR A 111 8.44 -8.99 -11.21
C TYR A 111 9.70 -9.41 -10.49
N ASP A 112 10.75 -9.59 -11.29
CA ASP A 112 12.12 -9.65 -10.83
C ASP A 112 12.65 -8.20 -10.63
N GLY A 113 12.87 -7.82 -9.38
CA GLY A 113 13.38 -6.51 -9.03
C GLY A 113 14.89 -6.32 -9.22
N SER A 114 15.66 -7.37 -9.55
CA SER A 114 17.13 -7.34 -9.49
C SER A 114 17.77 -6.24 -10.33
N SER A 115 17.21 -5.96 -11.51
CA SER A 115 17.73 -4.99 -12.47
C SER A 115 17.11 -3.59 -12.31
N TYR A 116 16.13 -3.42 -11.42
CA TYR A 116 15.38 -2.18 -11.27
C TYR A 116 15.82 -1.36 -10.06
N SER A 117 15.78 -0.03 -10.20
CA SER A 117 16.05 0.93 -9.12
C SER A 117 14.88 1.10 -8.15
N GLY A 118 14.03 0.09 -8.07
CA GLY A 118 12.84 0.01 -7.24
C GLY A 118 11.55 0.14 -8.06
N TYR A 119 10.43 0.22 -7.35
CA TYR A 119 9.13 0.30 -8.00
C TYR A 119 8.87 1.67 -8.64
N GLN A 120 9.08 2.75 -7.89
CA GLN A 120 8.62 4.08 -8.26
C GLN A 120 9.41 4.66 -9.45
N LYS A 121 8.71 5.29 -10.40
CA LYS A 121 9.30 6.05 -11.52
C LYS A 121 10.27 7.12 -11.04
N GLN A 122 11.43 7.18 -11.69
CA GLN A 122 12.50 8.15 -11.46
C GLN A 122 12.98 8.66 -12.83
N LEU A 123 13.54 9.87 -12.87
CA LEU A 123 13.94 10.50 -14.13
C LEU A 123 15.08 9.75 -14.85
N ASN A 124 16.07 9.26 -14.08
CA ASN A 124 17.33 8.74 -14.60
C ASN A 124 17.59 7.29 -14.18
N ALA A 125 16.54 6.50 -13.96
CA ALA A 125 16.69 5.10 -13.57
C ALA A 125 15.49 4.25 -13.99
N GLU A 126 15.76 3.03 -14.45
CA GLU A 126 14.71 2.06 -14.74
C GLU A 126 13.98 1.64 -13.46
N SER A 127 12.65 1.63 -13.54
CA SER A 127 11.79 1.22 -12.44
C SER A 127 10.59 0.44 -12.96
N ILE A 128 10.00 -0.38 -12.10
CA ILE A 128 8.83 -1.20 -12.45
C ILE A 128 7.68 -0.32 -12.95
N GLN A 129 7.38 0.77 -12.23
CA GLN A 129 6.33 1.72 -12.60
C GLN A 129 6.62 2.36 -13.95
N GLY A 130 7.85 2.84 -14.17
CA GLY A 130 8.24 3.49 -15.42
C GLY A 130 8.10 2.56 -16.61
N THR A 131 8.53 1.30 -16.49
CA THR A 131 8.41 0.29 -17.55
C THR A 131 6.96 -0.05 -17.87
N ILE A 132 6.10 -0.23 -16.84
CA ILE A 132 4.68 -0.49 -17.05
C ILE A 132 3.98 0.71 -17.70
N GLU A 133 4.22 1.93 -17.22
CA GLU A 133 3.65 3.15 -17.80
C GLU A 133 4.11 3.37 -19.25
N ALA A 134 5.38 3.10 -19.57
CA ALA A 134 5.89 3.17 -20.95
C ALA A 134 5.20 2.13 -21.86
N THR A 135 4.96 0.93 -21.34
CA THR A 135 4.22 -0.12 -22.06
C THR A 135 2.77 0.30 -22.32
N LEU A 136 2.09 0.85 -21.31
CA LEU A 136 0.75 1.40 -21.45
C LEU A 136 0.69 2.51 -22.51
N LYS A 137 1.66 3.43 -22.51
CA LYS A 137 1.78 4.48 -23.52
C LYS A 137 1.97 3.90 -24.93
N GLN A 138 2.77 2.85 -25.07
CA GLN A 138 3.00 2.22 -26.37
C GLN A 138 1.71 1.58 -26.92
N ILE A 139 0.92 0.93 -26.07
CA ILE A 139 -0.31 0.23 -26.45
C ILE A 139 -1.45 1.22 -26.72
N PHE A 140 -1.70 2.15 -25.79
CA PHE A 140 -2.89 3.02 -25.79
C PHE A 140 -2.64 4.41 -26.39
N LYS A 141 -1.38 4.75 -26.69
CA LYS A 141 -0.97 6.04 -27.29
C LYS A 141 -1.30 7.27 -26.42
N GLU A 142 -1.45 7.07 -25.12
CA GLU A 142 -1.67 8.13 -24.12
C GLU A 142 -0.82 7.90 -22.86
N ASP A 143 -0.54 8.96 -22.10
CA ASP A 143 0.18 8.85 -20.83
C ASP A 143 -0.78 8.37 -19.73
N ILE A 144 -0.65 7.10 -19.33
CA ILE A 144 -1.52 6.46 -18.34
C ILE A 144 -0.74 6.26 -17.03
N PRO A 145 -1.01 7.05 -15.98
CA PRO A 145 -0.41 6.83 -14.68
C PRO A 145 -0.96 5.55 -14.04
N ILE A 146 -0.10 4.83 -13.31
CA ILE A 146 -0.53 3.68 -12.51
C ILE A 146 -0.44 3.95 -11.00
N HIS A 147 -1.32 3.32 -10.24
CA HIS A 147 -1.36 3.41 -8.79
C HIS A 147 -1.17 2.03 -8.16
N SER A 148 -0.04 1.83 -7.47
CA SER A 148 0.33 0.57 -6.83
C SER A 148 -0.19 0.41 -5.42
N SER A 149 -0.30 -0.84 -4.96
CA SER A 149 -0.60 -1.17 -3.58
C SER A 149 0.50 -0.73 -2.61
N GLY A 150 1.76 -0.83 -3.03
CA GLY A 150 2.92 -0.43 -2.27
C GLY A 150 4.15 -0.32 -3.17
N ARG A 151 5.15 0.41 -2.71
CA ARG A 151 6.43 0.56 -3.42
C ARG A 151 7.42 -0.47 -2.86
N THR A 152 8.18 -1.11 -3.73
CA THR A 152 9.33 -1.92 -3.34
C THR A 152 10.64 -1.15 -3.57
N ASP A 153 11.65 -1.42 -2.74
CA ASP A 153 12.97 -0.81 -2.88
C ASP A 153 13.75 -1.41 -4.07
N LYS A 154 14.88 -0.79 -4.42
CA LYS A 154 15.84 -1.33 -5.40
C LYS A 154 16.19 -2.79 -5.10
N GLY A 155 16.08 -3.66 -6.11
CA GLY A 155 16.40 -5.08 -6.00
C GLY A 155 15.36 -5.95 -5.29
N VAL A 156 14.23 -5.40 -4.82
CA VAL A 156 13.18 -6.17 -4.14
C VAL A 156 12.16 -6.66 -5.17
N HIS A 157 11.79 -7.94 -5.08
CA HIS A 157 10.88 -8.61 -6.01
C HIS A 157 9.41 -8.50 -5.56
N ALA A 158 8.49 -8.89 -6.43
CA ALA A 158 7.11 -9.12 -6.05
C ALA A 158 6.54 -10.35 -6.76
N LEU A 159 5.72 -11.12 -6.04
CA LEU A 159 4.98 -12.25 -6.60
C LEU A 159 3.53 -11.89 -6.94
N ASN A 160 2.98 -10.90 -6.23
CA ASN A 160 1.59 -10.45 -6.36
C ASN A 160 1.46 -8.94 -6.05
N GLN A 161 2.27 -8.10 -6.68
CA GLN A 161 2.05 -6.66 -6.62
C GLN A 161 0.72 -6.33 -7.30
N VAL A 162 -0.06 -5.45 -6.69
CA VAL A 162 -1.33 -4.99 -7.26
C VAL A 162 -1.20 -3.54 -7.66
N PHE A 163 -1.65 -3.20 -8.86
CA PHE A 163 -1.80 -1.82 -9.30
C PHE A 163 -3.10 -1.64 -10.07
N HIS A 164 -3.53 -0.40 -10.25
CA HIS A 164 -4.63 -0.07 -11.15
C HIS A 164 -4.29 1.13 -12.02
N PHE A 165 -5.03 1.26 -13.10
CA PHE A 165 -5.01 2.39 -14.01
C PHE A 165 -6.36 2.53 -14.70
N ASP A 166 -6.62 3.70 -15.28
CA ASP A 166 -7.88 4.04 -15.90
C ASP A 166 -7.69 4.21 -17.40
N ILE A 167 -8.53 3.56 -18.21
CA ILE A 167 -8.43 3.57 -19.68
C ILE A 167 -9.76 3.88 -20.34
N ASN A 168 -9.68 4.48 -21.52
CA ASN A 168 -10.79 4.51 -22.47
C ASN A 168 -10.47 3.57 -23.63
N SER A 169 -10.84 2.30 -23.52
CA SER A 169 -10.53 1.27 -24.52
C SER A 169 -11.62 0.21 -24.63
N SER A 170 -11.84 -0.25 -25.85
CA SER A 170 -12.73 -1.37 -26.18
C SER A 170 -12.08 -2.75 -26.00
N ILE A 171 -10.78 -2.81 -25.67
CA ILE A 171 -10.10 -4.08 -25.39
C ILE A 171 -10.80 -4.75 -24.19
N LYS A 172 -11.32 -5.95 -24.41
CA LYS A 172 -11.96 -6.74 -23.33
C LYS A 172 -10.94 -7.07 -22.24
N VAL A 173 -11.39 -7.06 -20.97
CA VAL A 173 -10.49 -7.15 -19.81
C VAL A 173 -9.65 -8.44 -19.81
N GLU A 174 -10.20 -9.55 -20.31
CA GLU A 174 -9.53 -10.83 -20.46
C GLU A 174 -8.35 -10.78 -21.46
N ASN A 175 -8.39 -9.86 -22.43
CA ASN A 175 -7.35 -9.68 -23.42
C ASN A 175 -6.25 -8.71 -22.96
N ILE A 176 -6.54 -7.82 -22.01
CA ILE A 176 -5.56 -6.81 -21.52
C ILE A 176 -4.30 -7.50 -21.00
N LYS A 177 -4.43 -8.58 -20.23
CA LYS A 177 -3.28 -9.37 -19.76
C LYS A 177 -2.39 -9.82 -20.92
N LYS A 178 -2.98 -10.42 -21.96
CA LYS A 178 -2.25 -10.94 -23.12
C LYS A 178 -1.53 -9.82 -23.85
N VAL A 179 -2.20 -8.69 -24.05
CA VAL A 179 -1.61 -7.51 -24.71
C VAL A 179 -0.44 -6.99 -23.87
N LEU A 180 -0.64 -6.69 -22.58
CA LEU A 180 0.43 -6.18 -21.71
C LEU A 180 1.66 -7.10 -21.71
N ASN A 181 1.47 -8.41 -21.52
CA ASN A 181 2.57 -9.37 -21.50
C ASN A 181 3.31 -9.53 -22.84
N SER A 182 2.69 -9.15 -23.96
CA SER A 182 3.39 -9.17 -25.27
C SER A 182 4.33 -7.98 -25.49
N TYR A 183 4.21 -6.94 -24.67
CA TYR A 183 5.05 -5.72 -24.74
C TYR A 183 5.97 -5.56 -23.53
N LEU A 184 5.62 -6.14 -22.37
CA LEU A 184 6.44 -6.11 -21.17
C LEU A 184 7.72 -6.96 -21.35
N PRO A 185 8.83 -6.57 -20.71
CA PRO A 185 10.02 -7.43 -20.64
C PRO A 185 9.75 -8.66 -19.76
N ASP A 186 10.54 -9.73 -19.97
CA ASP A 186 10.42 -11.00 -19.23
C ASP A 186 10.54 -10.86 -17.70
N SER A 187 11.14 -9.76 -17.23
CA SER A 187 11.26 -9.42 -15.81
C SER A 187 9.95 -8.93 -15.17
N ILE A 188 8.88 -8.65 -15.93
CA ILE A 188 7.58 -8.21 -15.42
C ILE A 188 6.46 -8.99 -16.12
N TYR A 189 5.63 -9.68 -15.34
CA TYR A 189 4.53 -10.47 -15.88
C TYR A 189 3.21 -10.16 -15.18
N ILE A 190 2.20 -9.82 -15.97
CA ILE A 190 0.81 -9.64 -15.52
C ILE A 190 0.17 -11.03 -15.34
N LYS A 191 -0.21 -11.33 -14.09
CA LYS A 191 -0.87 -12.58 -13.72
C LYS A 191 -2.36 -12.53 -14.02
N THR A 192 -3.02 -11.44 -13.66
CA THR A 192 -4.47 -11.25 -13.84
C THR A 192 -4.80 -9.79 -14.13
N THR A 193 -5.91 -9.59 -14.83
CA THR A 193 -6.55 -8.30 -15.10
C THR A 193 -8.02 -8.41 -14.72
N GLU A 194 -8.55 -7.39 -14.07
CA GLU A 194 -9.92 -7.33 -13.57
C GLU A 194 -10.44 -5.91 -13.74
N GLU A 195 -11.67 -5.76 -14.23
CA GLU A 195 -12.36 -4.48 -14.25
C GLU A 195 -13.03 -4.31 -12.90
N VAL A 196 -12.74 -3.19 -12.25
CA VAL A 196 -13.21 -2.92 -10.89
C VAL A 196 -13.95 -1.59 -10.86
N ASP A 197 -14.76 -1.41 -9.83
CA ASP A 197 -15.45 -0.15 -9.59
C ASP A 197 -14.47 1.04 -9.56
N PHE A 198 -14.89 2.18 -10.10
CA PHE A 198 -14.03 3.37 -10.22
C PHE A 198 -13.62 3.97 -8.85
N THR A 199 -14.25 3.53 -7.76
CA THR A 199 -13.85 3.87 -6.40
C THR A 199 -12.73 2.98 -5.85
N PHE A 200 -12.43 1.82 -6.46
CA PHE A 200 -11.34 0.94 -6.02
C PHE A 200 -10.00 1.65 -6.10
N HIS A 201 -9.18 1.56 -5.06
CA HIS A 201 -7.83 2.11 -5.06
C HIS A 201 -6.82 1.13 -4.49
N SER A 202 -5.91 0.65 -5.34
CA SER A 202 -4.91 -0.38 -5.01
C SER A 202 -4.12 -0.08 -3.73
N ARG A 203 -3.84 1.18 -3.39
CA ARG A 203 -3.12 1.52 -2.15
C ARG A 203 -3.98 1.56 -0.90
N TYR A 204 -5.19 2.08 -1.01
CA TYR A 204 -5.97 2.56 0.14
C TYR A 204 -7.05 1.60 0.58
N ASP A 205 -7.37 0.61 -0.25
CA ASP A 205 -8.33 -0.44 0.07
C ASP A 205 -7.64 -1.73 0.49
N VAL A 206 -6.32 -1.69 0.68
CA VAL A 206 -5.57 -2.86 1.15
C VAL A 206 -5.94 -3.17 2.58
N LEU A 207 -6.36 -4.41 2.83
CA LEU A 207 -6.57 -4.95 4.16
C LEU A 207 -5.27 -5.47 4.76
N VAL A 208 -4.51 -6.26 3.97
CA VAL A 208 -3.28 -6.92 4.43
C VAL A 208 -2.25 -6.93 3.32
N LYS A 209 -0.99 -6.63 3.67
CA LYS A 209 0.19 -6.92 2.85
C LYS A 209 1.02 -7.98 3.54
N LYS A 210 1.48 -8.96 2.77
CA LYS A 210 2.42 -9.99 3.21
C LYS A 210 3.74 -9.77 2.50
N TYR A 211 4.81 -9.62 3.28
CA TYR A 211 6.17 -9.75 2.79
C TYR A 211 6.74 -11.08 3.21
N GLN A 212 7.55 -11.68 2.34
CA GLN A 212 8.35 -12.85 2.65
C GLN A 212 9.81 -12.53 2.40
N TYR A 213 10.67 -12.86 3.36
CA TYR A 213 12.11 -12.76 3.22
C TYR A 213 12.73 -14.16 3.18
N LYS A 214 13.46 -14.49 2.12
CA LYS A 214 14.11 -15.78 1.89
C LYS A 214 15.57 -15.75 2.31
N ILE A 215 15.92 -16.59 3.26
CA ILE A 215 17.29 -16.84 3.72
C ILE A 215 17.70 -18.25 3.30
N ASN A 216 18.88 -18.38 2.71
CA ASN A 216 19.55 -19.66 2.46
C ASN A 216 20.56 -19.93 3.58
N THR A 217 20.41 -21.04 4.29
CA THR A 217 21.32 -21.48 5.38
C THR A 217 22.35 -22.51 4.91
N GLY A 218 22.26 -22.96 3.66
CA GLY A 218 23.21 -23.88 3.03
C GLY A 218 24.35 -23.18 2.29
N GLU A 219 24.90 -23.84 1.26
CA GLU A 219 25.99 -23.27 0.46
C GLU A 219 25.53 -22.09 -0.41
N PHE A 220 26.45 -21.15 -0.62
CA PHE A 220 26.23 -20.03 -1.53
C PHE A 220 26.05 -20.53 -2.97
N ASN A 221 24.93 -20.14 -3.58
CA ASN A 221 24.66 -20.43 -4.98
C ASN A 221 24.70 -19.14 -5.82
N PRO A 222 25.68 -18.95 -6.71
CA PRO A 222 25.77 -17.75 -7.53
C PRO A 222 24.55 -17.55 -8.43
N ILE A 223 23.83 -18.60 -8.82
CA ILE A 223 22.60 -18.50 -9.61
C ILE A 223 21.48 -17.85 -8.79
N GLN A 224 21.44 -18.10 -7.48
CA GLN A 224 20.40 -17.58 -6.58
C GLN A 224 20.77 -16.25 -5.91
N ARG A 225 21.96 -15.69 -6.19
CA ARG A 225 22.47 -14.46 -5.54
C ARG A 225 21.52 -13.26 -5.54
N ASN A 226 20.63 -13.19 -6.54
CA ASN A 226 19.65 -12.12 -6.68
C ASN A 226 18.31 -12.44 -6.01
N TYR A 227 18.10 -13.67 -5.51
CA TYR A 227 16.78 -14.17 -5.10
C TYR A 227 16.73 -14.62 -3.63
N GLU A 228 17.87 -14.65 -2.94
CA GLU A 228 17.99 -15.03 -1.55
C GLU A 228 19.15 -14.31 -0.86
N TRP A 229 19.14 -14.34 0.47
CA TRP A 229 20.30 -13.97 1.26
C TRP A 229 20.92 -15.21 1.89
N THR A 230 22.15 -15.55 1.49
CA THR A 230 22.90 -16.66 2.09
C THR A 230 23.53 -16.23 3.42
N ILE A 231 23.20 -16.94 4.49
CA ILE A 231 23.75 -16.75 5.84
C ILE A 231 23.61 -18.06 6.62
N ASN A 232 24.75 -18.64 7.00
CA ASN A 232 24.80 -20.03 7.43
C ASN A 232 24.73 -20.18 8.96
N ASP A 233 24.96 -19.09 9.69
CA ASP A 233 25.11 -19.11 11.16
C ASP A 233 24.16 -18.11 11.83
N PHE A 234 22.95 -18.57 12.16
CA PHE A 234 22.09 -17.89 13.13
C PHE A 234 21.15 -18.89 13.82
N ASP A 235 20.83 -18.61 15.08
CA ASP A 235 19.91 -19.40 15.90
C ASP A 235 18.45 -19.07 15.52
N ILE A 236 17.78 -20.01 14.84
CA ILE A 236 16.40 -19.86 14.36
C ILE A 236 15.43 -19.60 15.52
N THR A 237 15.63 -20.26 16.66
CA THR A 237 14.77 -20.09 17.85
C THR A 237 14.89 -18.67 18.41
N LYS A 238 16.11 -18.17 18.56
CA LYS A 238 16.35 -16.77 18.98
C LYS A 238 15.78 -15.78 17.97
N PHE A 239 15.91 -16.07 16.67
CA PHE A 239 15.32 -15.24 15.62
C PHE A 239 13.80 -15.15 15.81
N ASN A 240 13.13 -16.30 15.97
CA ASN A 240 11.68 -16.34 16.13
C ASN A 240 11.21 -15.53 17.33
N THR A 241 11.88 -15.67 18.48
CA THR A 241 11.56 -14.94 19.71
C THR A 241 11.59 -13.42 19.50
N GLN A 242 12.62 -12.92 18.80
CA GLN A 242 12.70 -11.49 18.47
C GLN A 242 11.64 -11.08 17.44
N LEU A 243 11.36 -11.93 16.45
CA LEU A 243 10.35 -11.67 15.42
C LEU A 243 8.94 -11.50 16.01
N GLN A 244 8.56 -12.33 17.00
CA GLN A 244 7.25 -12.21 17.65
C GLN A 244 7.02 -10.83 18.29
N SER A 245 8.08 -10.14 18.69
CA SER A 245 7.98 -8.82 19.32
C SER A 245 7.45 -7.73 18.39
N VAL A 246 7.43 -7.95 17.07
CA VAL A 246 6.89 -6.97 16.11
C VAL A 246 5.38 -7.06 15.93
N ILE A 247 4.72 -8.12 16.42
CA ILE A 247 3.28 -8.31 16.29
C ILE A 247 2.55 -7.28 17.16
N GLY A 248 1.47 -6.70 16.63
CA GLY A 248 0.69 -5.64 17.27
C GLY A 248 0.87 -4.27 16.60
N THR A 249 0.36 -3.24 17.26
CA THR A 249 0.45 -1.84 16.79
C THR A 249 1.59 -1.14 17.50
N HIS A 250 2.63 -0.78 16.75
CA HIS A 250 3.84 -0.16 17.30
C HIS A 250 4.29 1.04 16.48
N ASP A 251 5.08 1.89 17.11
CA ASP A 251 5.85 2.92 16.42
C ASP A 251 7.16 2.32 15.88
N PHE A 252 7.22 2.11 14.56
CA PHE A 252 8.36 1.48 13.90
C PHE A 252 9.43 2.48 13.46
N ALA A 253 9.55 3.62 14.15
CA ALA A 253 10.53 4.66 13.84
C ALA A 253 11.95 4.10 13.68
N SER A 254 12.42 3.25 14.60
CA SER A 254 13.76 2.62 14.52
C SER A 254 13.97 1.77 13.26
N PHE A 255 12.88 1.26 12.66
CA PHE A 255 12.93 0.33 11.54
C PHE A 255 12.70 1.01 10.19
N THR A 256 12.78 2.33 10.06
CA THR A 256 12.63 3.03 8.77
C THR A 256 13.82 3.96 8.51
N LYS A 257 13.82 4.66 7.37
CA LYS A 257 14.56 5.91 7.25
C LYS A 257 13.84 7.02 8.03
N LYS A 258 14.57 8.07 8.43
CA LYS A 258 13.99 9.30 8.99
C LYS A 258 12.87 9.84 8.08
N THR A 259 11.75 10.22 8.69
CA THR A 259 10.53 10.63 8.00
C THR A 259 9.67 11.47 8.94
N ASP A 260 8.95 12.45 8.38
CA ASP A 260 8.00 13.27 9.12
C ASP A 260 6.59 12.66 9.12
N GLN A 261 6.39 11.59 8.34
CA GLN A 261 5.16 10.80 8.33
C GLN A 261 5.07 9.88 9.54
N SER A 262 3.84 9.60 9.99
CA SER A 262 3.60 8.63 11.06
C SER A 262 4.23 7.26 10.77
N THR A 263 5.01 6.80 11.73
CA THR A 263 5.73 5.52 11.76
C THR A 263 4.97 4.42 12.47
N VAL A 264 3.73 4.70 12.93
CA VAL A 264 2.89 3.70 13.57
C VAL A 264 2.29 2.75 12.54
N ARG A 265 2.51 1.45 12.70
CA ARG A 265 1.94 0.39 11.84
C ARG A 265 1.42 -0.76 12.69
N THR A 266 0.56 -1.59 12.10
CA THR A 266 0.06 -2.79 12.74
C THR A 266 0.53 -4.01 11.98
N ILE A 267 1.26 -4.88 12.66
CA ILE A 267 1.59 -6.23 12.18
C ILE A 267 0.58 -7.20 12.78
N HIS A 268 -0.15 -7.88 11.92
CA HIS A 268 -1.16 -8.87 12.30
C HIS A 268 -0.55 -10.23 12.61
N ASN A 269 0.49 -10.60 11.85
CA ASN A 269 1.16 -11.88 12.02
C ASN A 269 2.63 -11.77 11.59
N ALA A 270 3.52 -12.45 12.30
CA ALA A 270 4.93 -12.56 11.94
C ALA A 270 5.42 -13.94 12.36
N TYR A 271 5.97 -14.70 11.42
CA TYR A 271 6.35 -16.09 11.68
C TYR A 271 7.43 -16.55 10.69
N LEU A 272 8.13 -17.63 11.03
CA LEU A 272 9.11 -18.23 10.14
C LEU A 272 8.70 -19.65 9.74
N GLU A 273 9.06 -20.04 8.53
CA GLU A 273 8.97 -21.41 8.05
C GLU A 273 10.39 -21.89 7.72
N HIS A 274 10.79 -23.06 8.23
CA HIS A 274 12.08 -23.66 7.91
C HIS A 274 11.83 -24.90 7.05
N LYS A 275 12.44 -24.92 5.86
CA LYS A 275 12.33 -26.02 4.91
C LYS A 275 13.69 -26.25 4.24
N ASP A 276 14.22 -27.45 4.41
CA ASP A 276 15.54 -27.84 3.89
C ASP A 276 16.62 -26.81 4.33
N ASN A 277 17.31 -26.19 3.37
CA ASN A 277 18.31 -25.15 3.61
C ASN A 277 17.72 -23.72 3.55
N TYR A 278 16.41 -23.56 3.73
CA TYR A 278 15.74 -22.27 3.57
C TYR A 278 14.92 -21.87 4.79
N VAL A 279 15.12 -20.64 5.23
CA VAL A 279 14.29 -19.98 6.23
C VAL A 279 13.50 -18.86 5.55
N TYR A 280 12.17 -18.96 5.63
CA TYR A 280 11.24 -17.97 5.09
C TYR A 280 10.64 -17.16 6.23
N ILE A 281 10.93 -15.87 6.27
CA ILE A 281 10.39 -14.96 7.28
C ILE A 281 9.18 -14.26 6.69
N ASN A 282 8.01 -14.52 7.24
CA ASN A 282 6.74 -13.97 6.78
C ASN A 282 6.28 -12.87 7.74
N ILE A 283 5.96 -11.68 7.21
CA ILE A 283 5.42 -10.57 7.99
C ILE A 283 4.18 -10.02 7.29
N GLU A 284 3.05 -10.01 8.00
CA GLU A 284 1.74 -9.58 7.53
C GLU A 284 1.24 -8.38 8.32
N GLY A 285 0.84 -7.30 7.63
CA GLY A 285 0.38 -6.08 8.30
C GLY A 285 -0.46 -5.18 7.39
N ASN A 286 -1.05 -4.14 7.97
CA ASN A 286 -1.88 -3.17 7.26
C ASN A 286 -1.09 -2.22 6.33
N GLY A 287 0.23 -2.12 6.55
CA GLY A 287 1.12 -1.31 5.76
C GLY A 287 2.54 -1.35 6.30
N PHE A 288 3.50 -1.00 5.46
CA PHE A 288 4.92 -1.04 5.80
C PHE A 288 5.59 0.29 5.46
N LEU A 289 6.53 0.71 6.29
CA LEU A 289 7.41 1.85 6.02
C LEU A 289 8.50 1.43 5.03
N ARG A 290 9.16 2.43 4.44
CA ARG A 290 10.34 2.17 3.59
C ARG A 290 11.43 1.50 4.42
N TYR A 291 12.03 0.43 3.89
CA TYR A 291 13.03 -0.41 4.56
C TYR A 291 12.55 -1.23 5.76
N MET A 292 11.30 -1.10 6.20
CA MET A 292 10.79 -1.70 7.44
C MET A 292 11.12 -3.18 7.62
N VAL A 293 10.68 -4.01 6.68
CA VAL A 293 10.89 -5.47 6.76
C VAL A 293 12.38 -5.81 6.76
N ARG A 294 13.18 -5.11 5.95
CA ARG A 294 14.64 -5.35 5.85
C ARG A 294 15.39 -4.91 7.10
N ASN A 295 14.97 -3.81 7.73
CA ASN A 295 15.52 -3.36 9.00
C ASN A 295 15.16 -4.31 10.13
N ILE A 296 13.93 -4.84 10.17
CA ILE A 296 13.52 -5.86 11.15
C ILE A 296 14.41 -7.11 10.99
N VAL A 297 14.48 -7.67 9.79
CA VAL A 297 15.28 -8.88 9.53
C VAL A 297 16.76 -8.63 9.82
N GLY A 298 17.31 -7.49 9.36
CA GLY A 298 18.72 -7.13 9.59
C GLY A 298 19.06 -6.96 11.08
N ALA A 299 18.20 -6.27 11.83
CA ALA A 299 18.38 -6.10 13.27
C ALA A 299 18.33 -7.44 14.01
N ILE A 300 17.37 -8.31 13.72
CA ILE A 300 17.27 -9.62 14.38
C ILE A 300 18.52 -10.46 14.11
N ILE A 301 19.04 -10.47 12.87
CA ILE A 301 20.31 -11.15 12.56
C ILE A 301 21.48 -10.53 13.34
N ALA A 302 21.54 -9.20 13.45
CA ALA A 302 22.60 -8.54 14.21
C ALA A 302 22.55 -8.87 15.71
N ILE A 303 21.34 -8.95 16.29
CA ILE A 303 21.10 -9.39 17.67
C ILE A 303 21.55 -10.85 17.84
N ASN A 304 21.15 -11.71 16.91
CA ASN A 304 21.48 -13.13 16.93
C ASN A 304 22.99 -13.37 16.96
N LYS A 305 23.74 -12.54 16.22
CA LYS A 305 25.21 -12.55 16.15
C LYS A 305 25.91 -11.75 17.25
N GLY A 306 25.19 -11.20 18.22
CA GLY A 306 25.76 -10.37 19.30
C GLY A 306 26.33 -9.02 18.84
N LYS A 307 26.02 -8.59 17.61
CA LYS A 307 26.49 -7.30 17.04
C LYS A 307 25.59 -6.12 17.40
N LEU A 308 24.36 -6.40 17.84
CA LEU A 308 23.41 -5.41 18.33
C LEU A 308 22.96 -5.80 19.73
N LYS A 309 23.23 -4.92 20.71
CA LYS A 309 22.97 -5.20 22.14
C LYS A 309 21.50 -5.11 22.54
N TYR A 310 20.68 -4.42 21.76
CA TYR A 310 19.26 -4.19 22.04
C TYR A 310 18.40 -5.30 21.46
N SER A 311 17.37 -5.72 22.17
CA SER A 311 16.27 -6.54 21.65
C SER A 311 15.38 -5.75 20.68
N VAL A 312 14.56 -6.45 19.90
CA VAL A 312 13.56 -5.82 19.02
C VAL A 312 12.57 -4.97 19.81
N LYS A 313 12.17 -5.42 21.01
CA LYS A 313 11.28 -4.67 21.88
C LYS A 313 11.89 -3.34 22.32
N GLU A 314 13.14 -3.36 22.77
CA GLU A 314 13.86 -2.12 23.13
C GLU A 314 14.03 -1.19 21.92
N LEU A 315 14.30 -1.73 20.72
CA LEU A 315 14.36 -0.93 19.50
C LEU A 315 13.03 -0.23 19.20
N LEU A 316 11.88 -0.87 19.39
CA LEU A 316 10.56 -0.24 19.23
C LEU A 316 10.36 0.93 20.22
N GLU A 317 10.86 0.79 21.44
CA GLU A 317 10.76 1.81 22.49
C GLU A 317 11.72 3.00 22.23
N LEU A 318 12.94 2.73 21.75
CA LEU A 318 13.99 3.73 21.52
C LEU A 318 13.69 4.68 20.34
N LYS A 319 12.97 4.21 19.33
CA LYS A 319 12.55 5.01 18.15
C LYS A 319 13.69 5.71 17.41
N ASP A 320 14.88 5.13 17.44
CA ASP A 320 16.10 5.68 16.86
C ASP A 320 16.56 4.88 15.63
N VAL A 321 16.42 5.51 14.47
CA VAL A 321 16.81 4.97 13.15
C VAL A 321 18.30 4.67 13.03
N THR A 322 19.14 5.27 13.88
CA THR A 322 20.60 5.17 13.77
C THR A 322 21.17 3.90 14.41
N LEU A 323 20.38 3.22 15.25
CA LEU A 323 20.81 2.01 15.97
C LEU A 323 20.96 0.79 15.06
N ILE A 324 20.19 0.72 13.97
CA ILE A 324 20.25 -0.35 12.98
C ILE A 324 21.20 0.08 11.85
N LYS A 325 22.44 -0.41 11.89
CA LYS A 325 23.47 -0.06 10.91
C LYS A 325 23.21 -0.67 9.53
N ASP A 326 22.88 -1.96 9.52
CA ASP A 326 22.74 -2.75 8.30
C ASP A 326 21.33 -3.31 8.17
N LYS A 327 20.63 -2.88 7.11
CA LYS A 327 19.38 -3.50 6.67
C LYS A 327 19.70 -4.78 5.90
N ALA A 328 18.82 -5.78 6.01
CA ALA A 328 18.96 -7.00 5.22
C ALA A 328 19.04 -6.68 3.70
N PRO A 329 19.80 -7.46 2.91
CA PRO A 329 19.85 -7.33 1.45
C PRO A 329 18.47 -7.32 0.79
N SER A 330 18.32 -6.66 -0.35
CA SER A 330 17.01 -6.59 -1.03
C SER A 330 16.64 -7.87 -1.77
N CYS A 331 17.64 -8.62 -2.25
CA CYS A 331 17.48 -9.87 -3.03
C CYS A 331 16.66 -10.95 -2.30
N GLY A 332 16.66 -10.97 -0.97
CA GLY A 332 15.86 -11.91 -0.21
C GLY A 332 14.40 -11.50 -0.06
N LEU A 333 14.01 -10.25 -0.34
CA LEU A 333 12.69 -9.72 -0.02
C LEU A 333 11.73 -9.80 -1.20
N TYR A 334 10.52 -10.28 -0.92
CA TYR A 334 9.41 -10.39 -1.86
C TYR A 334 8.17 -9.72 -1.28
N LEU A 335 7.52 -8.82 -2.05
CA LEU A 335 6.10 -8.53 -1.83
C LEU A 335 5.32 -9.79 -2.23
N TYR A 336 4.93 -10.57 -1.23
CA TYR A 336 4.40 -11.91 -1.42
C TYR A 336 2.93 -11.87 -1.78
N ASN A 337 2.11 -11.09 -1.05
CA ASN A 337 0.68 -10.98 -1.33
C ASN A 337 0.06 -9.66 -0.85
N VAL A 338 -1.05 -9.27 -1.46
CA VAL A 338 -1.86 -8.11 -1.09
C VAL A 338 -3.33 -8.53 -1.12
N LYS A 339 -4.03 -8.31 0.00
CA LYS A 339 -5.45 -8.63 0.16
C LYS A 339 -6.28 -7.35 0.24
N TYR A 340 -7.45 -7.36 -0.40
CA TYR A 340 -8.44 -6.28 -0.47
C TYR A 340 -9.75 -6.73 0.14
#